data_AF-A0AAN9E4C8-F1
#
_entry.id   AF-A0AAN9E4C8-F1
#
_cell.length_a   1.000
_cell.length_b   1.000
_cell.length_c   1.000
_cell.angle_alpha   90.00
_cell.angle_beta   90.00
_cell.angle_gamma   90.00
#
_symmetry.space_group_name_H-M   'P 1'
#
loop_
_entity.id
_entity.type
_entity.pdbx_description
1 polymer ?
#
loop_
_entity_poly.entity_id
_entity_poly.type
_entity_poly.pdbx_seq_one_letter_code
_entity_poly.pdbx_strand_id
1 'polypeptide(L)'
;MKHQGKLVKCVVAALVLLLFLVPSTSAADSCWSSFQSFLNKYEPNLDVRSSCGFQNLTTIHQFESHVPSSSSSTLQSVQLKCNQSLLNNAPCALCITSLSTLQSYFTGPTVGNVSDCRAYTSIYAASLYDPTDPGTAKCLFGLDFSSSSSRGNKPTTLVIVLVSVFSAFAFLALAAGFFFAYYLRLKKKKNTKKGSSISNPEMGQSSGLDSMNESTTLIRFTFDEIKKATRNFSRDNIIGSGGYGNVYKGLLFDGTQVAFKRFKNCSVAGDDSFTHEVQVIASVRHVNLVTLRGYCTATTNLEGHQRIIVIDLMENGSLHDHLFGSSTNKKLSWIVRQKIALGTARGLAYLHYGAQPSIIHRDIKASNILLDDKFEAKVADFGLAKFNPEGMTHMSTRVAGTMGYVAPEYALYGQLTERSDFFSFGVVLLELLSGKKALQTDNDGQPTALTDLAWSLVRNGRALDVIEDDMPEPGPPQVLEKYVLVAVLCSHPQLYARPTMDQVVKMLETDESVPSMLERPIPFIADRIVIEKSVSSNSGQLSSPTGYQAYTLQSRLPSNSKEDEGSLEPGTVSIVTGLSSTS
;
A
#
# COMPACT_ATOMS: atom_id res chain seq x y z
N MET A 1 19.31 3.24 19.69
CA MET A 1 17.84 3.04 19.61
C MET A 1 17.23 2.14 20.70
N LYS A 2 17.96 1.35 21.51
CA LYS A 2 17.40 0.62 22.67
C LYS A 2 17.14 1.46 23.95
N HIS A 3 17.45 2.76 23.93
CA HIS A 3 17.24 3.67 25.07
C HIS A 3 16.05 4.63 24.93
N GLN A 4 15.46 4.80 23.75
CA GLN A 4 14.29 5.68 23.59
C GLN A 4 12.99 5.03 24.04
N GLY A 5 12.84 3.71 23.89
CA GLY A 5 11.66 2.97 24.36
C GLY A 5 11.56 2.82 25.89
N LYS A 6 12.64 3.02 26.65
CA LYS A 6 12.59 3.06 28.13
C LYS A 6 12.23 4.46 28.66
N LEU A 7 12.51 5.50 27.87
CA LEU A 7 12.27 6.89 28.23
C LEU A 7 10.77 7.21 28.24
N VAL A 8 10.05 6.81 27.19
CA VAL A 8 8.60 7.01 27.06
C VAL A 8 7.82 6.27 28.17
N LYS A 9 8.33 5.11 28.60
CA LYS A 9 7.76 4.30 29.69
C LYS A 9 7.83 5.00 31.05
N CYS A 10 8.87 5.78 31.31
CA CYS A 10 8.96 6.62 32.51
C CYS A 10 8.19 7.93 32.37
N VAL A 11 8.15 8.54 31.18
CA VAL A 11 7.47 9.82 30.93
C VAL A 11 5.96 9.72 31.18
N VAL A 12 5.31 8.69 30.64
CA VAL A 12 3.85 8.53 30.75
C VAL A 12 3.45 8.04 32.15
N ALA A 13 4.18 7.09 32.72
CA ALA A 13 3.94 6.62 34.09
C ALA A 13 4.16 7.75 35.12
N ALA A 14 5.21 8.57 34.93
CA ALA A 14 5.46 9.73 35.79
C ALA A 14 4.37 10.79 35.63
N LEU A 15 3.90 11.10 34.41
CA LEU A 15 2.81 12.05 34.17
C LEU A 15 1.49 11.62 34.87
N VAL A 16 1.14 10.33 34.82
CA VAL A 16 -0.08 9.84 35.48
C VAL A 16 0.07 9.80 37.01
N LEU A 17 1.24 9.36 37.51
CA LEU A 17 1.54 9.40 38.95
C LEU A 17 1.53 10.85 39.50
N LEU A 18 2.10 11.79 38.74
CA LEU A 18 2.23 13.20 39.13
C LEU A 18 0.92 13.98 39.14
N LEU A 19 -0.02 13.64 38.24
CA LEU A 19 -1.27 14.39 38.09
C LEU A 19 -2.44 13.83 38.91
N PHE A 20 -2.41 12.56 39.32
CA PHE A 20 -3.60 11.94 39.93
C PHE A 20 -3.34 11.08 41.18
N LEU A 21 -2.08 10.71 41.49
CA LEU A 21 -1.76 9.78 42.58
C LEU A 21 -0.90 10.39 43.71
N VAL A 22 -0.37 11.60 43.54
CA VAL A 22 0.43 12.27 44.60
C VAL A 22 -0.46 13.20 45.43
N PRO A 23 -0.61 12.99 46.75
CA PRO A 23 -1.54 13.77 47.56
C PRO A 23 -1.11 15.23 47.84
N SER A 24 0.16 15.58 47.64
CA SER A 24 0.69 16.90 47.98
C SER A 24 1.32 17.61 46.76
N THR A 25 0.94 18.87 46.58
CA THR A 25 1.40 19.73 45.48
C THR A 25 2.92 19.90 45.45
N SER A 26 3.58 19.91 46.62
CA SER A 26 5.04 20.06 46.74
C SER A 26 5.84 18.86 46.23
N ALA A 27 5.34 17.63 46.42
CA ALA A 27 6.01 16.42 45.92
C ALA A 27 5.86 16.30 44.39
N ALA A 28 4.72 16.74 43.86
CA ALA A 28 4.48 16.79 42.43
C ALA A 28 5.40 17.81 41.72
N ASP A 29 5.61 18.99 42.28
CA ASP A 29 6.51 20.00 41.70
C ASP A 29 7.99 19.60 41.75
N SER A 30 8.42 18.90 42.81
CA SER A 30 9.80 18.38 42.92
C SER A 30 10.10 17.31 41.86
N CYS A 31 9.15 16.40 41.65
CA CYS A 31 9.25 15.38 40.60
C CYS A 31 9.18 15.98 39.20
N TRP A 32 8.34 16.99 38.99
CA TRP A 32 8.28 17.71 37.73
C TRP A 32 9.59 18.43 37.40
N SER A 33 10.17 19.11 38.40
CA SER A 33 11.45 19.81 38.24
C SER A 33 12.59 18.84 37.87
N SER A 34 12.60 17.65 38.48
CA SER A 34 13.55 16.59 38.16
C SER A 34 13.35 16.04 36.73
N PHE A 35 12.10 15.91 36.30
CA PHE A 35 11.74 15.47 34.95
C PHE A 35 12.12 16.51 33.87
N GLN A 36 11.82 17.79 34.10
CA GLN A 36 12.19 18.87 33.19
C GLN A 36 13.72 19.04 33.10
N SER A 37 14.44 18.90 34.21
CA SER A 37 15.91 18.91 34.23
C SER A 37 16.50 17.79 33.38
N PHE A 38 15.90 16.60 33.43
CA PHE A 38 16.30 15.47 32.60
C PHE A 38 15.99 15.70 31.11
N LEU A 39 14.83 16.26 30.78
CA LEU A 39 14.44 16.57 29.39
C LEU A 39 15.34 17.64 28.76
N ASN A 40 15.67 18.70 29.51
CA ASN A 40 16.55 19.77 29.04
C ASN A 40 17.94 19.28 28.60
N LYS A 41 18.37 18.09 29.07
CA LYS A 41 19.63 17.46 28.66
C LYS A 41 19.61 16.93 27.22
N TYR A 42 18.43 16.68 26.67
CA TYR A 42 18.23 16.10 25.34
C TYR A 42 17.51 17.05 24.39
N GLU A 43 16.57 17.85 24.90
CA GLU A 43 15.90 18.92 24.17
C GLU A 43 15.80 20.17 25.06
N PRO A 44 16.77 21.10 24.96
CA PRO A 44 16.87 22.24 25.87
C PRO A 44 15.76 23.30 25.73
N ASN A 45 14.87 23.17 24.73
CA ASN A 45 13.83 24.15 24.41
C ASN A 45 12.39 23.60 24.55
N LEU A 46 12.19 22.36 25.01
CA LEU A 46 10.86 21.78 25.19
C LEU A 46 10.39 21.90 26.64
N ASP A 47 9.49 22.83 26.91
CA ASP A 47 8.75 22.89 28.18
C ASP A 47 7.39 22.24 28.01
N VAL A 48 7.24 21.06 28.61
CA VAL A 48 6.03 20.22 28.46
C VAL A 48 4.81 20.86 29.15
N ARG A 49 5.00 21.66 30.21
CA ARG A 49 3.88 22.34 30.91
C ARG A 49 3.28 23.43 30.04
N SER A 50 4.11 24.23 29.36
CA SER A 50 3.67 25.32 28.49
C SER A 50 3.27 24.84 27.09
N SER A 51 3.90 23.80 26.55
CA SER A 51 3.62 23.30 25.19
C SER A 51 2.30 22.54 25.06
N CYS A 52 1.85 21.86 26.13
CA CYS A 52 0.59 21.12 26.13
C CYS A 52 -0.54 21.81 26.91
N GLY A 53 -0.33 23.06 27.34
CA GLY A 53 -1.34 23.86 28.03
C GLY A 53 -1.87 23.20 29.32
N PHE A 54 -0.99 22.63 30.14
CA PHE A 54 -1.39 22.03 31.43
C PHE A 54 -1.80 23.11 32.44
N GLN A 55 -2.95 23.75 32.25
CA GLN A 55 -3.46 24.73 33.20
C GLN A 55 -4.41 24.07 34.22
N ASN A 56 -3.97 24.04 35.47
CA ASN A 56 -4.75 23.88 36.72
C ASN A 56 -5.66 22.65 36.92
N LEU A 57 -5.56 21.59 36.10
CA LEU A 57 -6.24 20.32 36.33
C LEU A 57 -5.26 19.30 36.94
N THR A 58 -5.20 19.24 38.27
CA THR A 58 -4.25 18.40 39.02
C THR A 58 -4.93 17.33 39.88
N THR A 59 -6.25 17.15 39.75
CA THR A 59 -7.02 16.13 40.48
C THR A 59 -8.18 15.57 39.64
N ILE A 60 -8.63 14.35 39.95
CA ILE A 60 -9.80 13.71 39.31
C ILE A 60 -11.03 14.60 39.44
N HIS A 61 -11.26 15.17 40.63
CA HIS A 61 -12.40 16.05 40.89
C HIS A 61 -12.38 17.33 40.06
N GLN A 62 -11.21 17.92 39.80
CA GLN A 62 -11.10 19.09 38.92
C GLN A 62 -11.34 18.71 37.45
N PHE A 63 -10.93 17.52 37.03
CA PHE A 63 -11.23 17.02 35.68
C PHE A 63 -12.73 16.79 35.49
N GLU A 64 -13.37 16.13 36.46
CA GLU A 64 -14.81 15.84 36.41
C GLU A 64 -15.67 17.10 36.51
N SER A 65 -15.23 18.14 37.24
CA SER A 65 -15.96 19.41 37.34
C SER A 65 -15.96 20.23 36.05
N HIS A 66 -15.05 19.96 35.12
CA HIS A 66 -15.03 20.60 33.79
C HIS A 66 -16.03 19.97 32.81
N VAL A 67 -16.56 18.78 33.13
CA VAL A 67 -17.63 18.17 32.34
C VAL A 67 -18.98 18.68 32.87
N PRO A 68 -19.83 19.29 32.02
CA PRO A 68 -21.13 19.79 32.46
C PRO A 68 -21.98 18.71 33.13
N SER A 69 -22.68 19.06 34.21
CA SER A 69 -23.52 18.12 34.98
C SER A 69 -24.61 17.44 34.13
N SER A 70 -25.05 18.09 33.05
CA SER A 70 -25.98 17.54 32.04
C SER A 70 -25.40 16.37 31.24
N SER A 71 -24.08 16.18 31.26
CA SER A 71 -23.34 15.13 30.54
C SER A 71 -22.81 14.04 31.49
N SER A 72 -23.37 13.94 32.70
CA SER A 72 -23.00 12.95 33.73
C SER A 72 -23.08 11.50 33.24
N SER A 73 -24.03 11.18 32.34
CA SER A 73 -24.13 9.87 31.69
C SER A 73 -22.91 9.52 30.82
N THR A 74 -22.24 10.53 30.27
CA THR A 74 -21.02 10.35 29.45
C THR A 74 -19.82 9.99 30.32
N LEU A 75 -19.65 10.67 31.45
CA LEU A 75 -18.63 10.33 32.46
C LEU A 75 -18.86 8.91 33.00
N GLN A 76 -20.09 8.56 33.35
CA GLN A 76 -20.44 7.21 33.81
C GLN A 76 -20.17 6.14 32.74
N SER A 77 -20.43 6.43 31.46
CA SER A 77 -20.13 5.50 30.36
C SER A 77 -18.64 5.24 30.21
N VAL A 78 -17.81 6.28 30.35
CA VAL A 78 -16.34 6.16 30.32
C VAL A 78 -15.84 5.38 31.52
N GLN A 79 -16.33 5.68 32.72
CA GLN A 79 -15.97 4.94 33.93
C GLN A 79 -16.32 3.46 33.80
N LEU A 80 -17.50 3.12 33.30
CA LEU A 80 -17.93 1.74 33.09
C LEU A 80 -17.05 1.00 32.07
N LYS A 81 -16.71 1.65 30.94
CA LYS A 81 -16.00 1.00 29.83
C LYS A 81 -14.50 0.93 30.02
N CYS A 82 -13.90 1.87 30.75
CA CYS A 82 -12.46 1.99 30.96
C CYS A 82 -11.98 1.42 32.31
N ASN A 83 -12.85 1.19 33.29
CA ASN A 83 -12.50 0.55 34.56
C ASN A 83 -12.45 -0.99 34.46
N GLN A 84 -11.64 -1.49 33.51
CA GLN A 84 -11.38 -2.91 33.29
C GLN A 84 -10.03 -3.10 32.60
N SER A 85 -9.52 -4.32 32.55
CA SER A 85 -8.26 -4.60 31.82
C SER A 85 -8.40 -4.28 30.32
N LEU A 86 -7.50 -3.43 29.83
CA LEU A 86 -7.47 -2.99 28.43
C LEU A 86 -6.48 -3.78 27.56
N LEU A 87 -6.03 -4.95 28.04
CA LEU A 87 -5.05 -5.78 27.33
C LEU A 87 -5.56 -6.34 26.00
N ASN A 88 -6.86 -6.59 25.89
CA ASN A 88 -7.51 -7.12 24.69
C ASN A 88 -8.03 -5.98 23.79
N ASN A 89 -8.00 -6.19 22.46
CA ASN A 89 -8.38 -5.17 21.48
C ASN A 89 -9.84 -4.68 21.62
N ALA A 90 -10.77 -5.54 22.05
CA ALA A 90 -12.19 -5.18 22.14
C ALA A 90 -12.53 -4.24 23.33
N PRO A 91 -12.15 -4.54 24.60
CA PRO A 91 -12.27 -3.59 25.71
C PRO A 91 -11.53 -2.27 25.45
N CYS A 92 -10.35 -2.36 24.85
CA CYS A 92 -9.56 -1.19 24.48
C CYS A 92 -10.30 -0.28 23.50
N ALA A 93 -10.84 -0.84 22.41
CA ALA A 93 -11.62 -0.08 21.44
C ALA A 93 -12.85 0.58 22.08
N LEU A 94 -13.59 -0.13 22.93
CA LEU A 94 -14.76 0.41 23.62
C LEU A 94 -14.40 1.58 24.55
N CYS A 95 -13.29 1.48 25.28
CA CYS A 95 -12.80 2.56 26.13
C CYS A 95 -12.37 3.78 25.30
N ILE A 96 -11.56 3.59 24.25
CA ILE A 96 -11.09 4.68 23.37
C ILE A 96 -12.27 5.38 22.68
N THR A 97 -13.23 4.63 22.16
CA THR A 97 -14.44 5.21 21.57
C THR A 97 -15.22 6.04 22.59
N SER A 98 -15.35 5.56 23.83
CA SER A 98 -16.02 6.34 24.89
C SER A 98 -15.22 7.57 25.32
N LEU A 99 -13.89 7.57 25.23
CA LEU A 99 -13.07 8.74 25.54
C LEU A 99 -13.16 9.85 24.49
N SER A 100 -13.40 9.48 23.24
CA SER A 100 -13.58 10.45 22.16
C SER A 100 -14.76 11.40 22.41
N THR A 101 -15.79 10.96 23.15
CA THR A 101 -16.96 11.79 23.49
C THR A 101 -16.68 12.80 24.61
N LEU A 102 -15.65 12.56 25.45
CA LEU A 102 -15.20 13.54 26.44
C LEU A 102 -14.26 14.58 25.84
N GLN A 103 -13.68 14.29 24.70
CA GLN A 103 -12.60 15.11 24.15
C GLN A 103 -13.05 16.51 23.72
N SER A 104 -14.31 16.66 23.28
CA SER A 104 -14.88 17.96 22.90
C SER A 104 -14.94 18.98 24.04
N TYR A 105 -14.88 18.55 25.29
CA TYR A 105 -14.88 19.45 26.46
C TYR A 105 -13.48 19.99 26.78
N PHE A 106 -12.42 19.45 26.18
CA PHE A 106 -11.03 19.77 26.48
C PHE A 106 -10.22 20.27 25.27
N THR A 107 -10.90 20.61 24.16
CA THR A 107 -10.28 21.23 22.97
C THR A 107 -10.34 22.76 23.03
N GLY A 108 -9.18 23.42 23.05
CA GLY A 108 -9.07 24.88 22.98
C GLY A 108 -9.27 25.46 21.57
N PRO A 109 -9.36 26.80 21.41
CA PRO A 109 -9.81 27.46 20.17
C PRO A 109 -8.78 27.54 19.01
N THR A 110 -7.57 26.98 19.14
CA THR A 110 -6.53 27.08 18.11
C THR A 110 -6.18 25.72 17.53
N VAL A 111 -6.80 25.37 16.41
CA VAL A 111 -6.55 24.15 15.63
C VAL A 111 -5.35 24.39 14.71
N GLY A 112 -4.17 23.87 15.08
CA GLY A 112 -3.03 23.88 14.15
C GLY A 112 -1.65 23.82 14.78
N ASN A 113 -1.30 22.69 15.41
CA ASN A 113 -0.03 21.97 15.29
C ASN A 113 0.25 21.12 16.55
N VAL A 114 0.42 19.81 16.32
CA VAL A 114 0.79 18.77 17.30
C VAL A 114 -0.25 18.49 18.40
N SER A 115 -1.08 17.46 18.16
CA SER A 115 -1.85 16.71 19.17
C SER A 115 -2.61 17.55 20.22
N ASP A 116 -3.76 18.09 19.83
CA ASP A 116 -4.73 18.67 20.76
C ASP A 116 -5.10 17.66 21.86
N CYS A 117 -4.59 17.88 23.07
CA CYS A 117 -5.04 17.44 24.40
C CYS A 117 -5.71 16.05 24.60
N ARG A 118 -5.57 15.08 23.68
CA ARG A 118 -5.99 13.66 23.83
C ARG A 118 -5.43 13.02 25.09
N ALA A 119 -4.30 13.53 25.54
CA ALA A 119 -3.65 13.10 26.75
C ALA A 119 -4.58 13.24 27.97
N TYR A 120 -5.40 14.29 28.08
CA TYR A 120 -6.22 14.52 29.28
C TYR A 120 -7.26 13.43 29.53
N THR A 121 -8.04 13.08 28.50
CA THR A 121 -9.02 11.99 28.59
C THR A 121 -8.34 10.63 28.78
N SER A 122 -7.20 10.41 28.12
CA SER A 122 -6.41 9.18 28.24
C SER A 122 -5.76 9.02 29.63
N ILE A 123 -5.27 10.11 30.22
CA ILE A 123 -4.71 10.14 31.57
C ILE A 123 -5.82 9.92 32.61
N TYR A 124 -6.99 10.55 32.43
CA TYR A 124 -8.16 10.27 33.26
C TYR A 124 -8.55 8.78 33.22
N ALA A 125 -8.67 8.18 32.03
CA ALA A 125 -8.95 6.75 31.90
C ALA A 125 -7.89 5.85 32.55
N ALA A 126 -6.62 6.20 32.41
CA ALA A 126 -5.53 5.46 33.04
C ALA A 126 -5.59 5.52 34.57
N SER A 127 -6.12 6.60 35.15
CA SER A 127 -6.30 6.75 36.59
C SER A 127 -7.44 5.89 37.18
N LEU A 128 -8.39 5.45 36.35
CA LEU A 128 -9.56 4.68 36.80
C LEU A 128 -9.26 3.19 37.05
N TYR A 129 -8.23 2.63 36.40
CA TYR A 129 -7.86 1.22 36.53
C TYR A 129 -6.47 1.06 37.17
N ASP A 130 -5.42 0.99 36.35
CA ASP A 130 -4.02 0.98 36.78
C ASP A 130 -3.15 1.53 35.63
N PRO A 131 -2.47 2.68 35.84
CA PRO A 131 -1.64 3.28 34.80
C PRO A 131 -0.32 2.52 34.58
N THR A 132 0.02 1.59 35.47
CA THR A 132 1.19 0.71 35.34
C THR A 132 0.86 -0.62 34.64
N ASP A 133 -0.43 -0.91 34.40
CA ASP A 133 -0.85 -2.09 33.65
C ASP A 133 -0.36 -2.01 32.19
N PRO A 134 0.35 -3.04 31.69
CA PRO A 134 0.81 -3.09 30.31
C PRO A 134 -0.29 -2.95 29.25
N GLY A 135 -1.49 -3.46 29.53
CA GLY A 135 -2.65 -3.35 28.65
C GLY A 135 -3.17 -1.93 28.58
N THR A 136 -3.34 -1.26 29.73
CA THR A 136 -3.70 0.17 29.81
C THR A 136 -2.69 1.05 29.08
N ALA A 137 -1.40 0.80 29.31
CA ALA A 137 -0.34 1.58 28.70
C ALA A 137 -0.22 1.34 27.18
N LYS A 138 -0.45 0.12 26.72
CA LYS A 138 -0.55 -0.22 25.29
C LYS A 138 -1.78 0.39 24.64
N CYS A 139 -2.93 0.29 25.30
CA CYS A 139 -4.21 0.74 24.76
C CYS A 139 -4.32 2.26 24.68
N LEU A 140 -4.10 2.96 25.80
CA LEU A 140 -4.35 4.40 25.91
C LEU A 140 -3.19 5.25 25.39
N PHE A 141 -1.97 4.70 25.40
CA PHE A 141 -0.75 5.44 25.05
C PHE A 141 0.10 4.76 23.96
N GLY A 142 -0.33 3.62 23.42
CA GLY A 142 0.42 2.92 22.36
C GLY A 142 1.73 2.27 22.83
N LEU A 143 1.92 2.05 24.14
CA LEU A 143 3.17 1.55 24.71
C LEU A 143 3.17 0.02 24.86
N ASP A 144 3.95 -0.69 24.05
CA ASP A 144 4.09 -2.15 24.17
C ASP A 144 5.21 -2.55 25.16
N PHE A 145 4.87 -3.41 26.12
CA PHE A 145 5.76 -3.92 27.17
C PHE A 145 6.10 -5.40 27.03
N SER A 146 5.69 -6.08 25.96
CA SER A 146 6.08 -7.49 25.76
C SER A 146 7.59 -7.62 25.65
N SER A 147 8.24 -7.96 26.76
CA SER A 147 9.66 -8.29 26.84
C SER A 147 9.81 -9.80 26.85
N SER A 148 10.71 -10.29 25.99
CA SER A 148 11.21 -11.66 25.98
C SER A 148 11.58 -12.13 27.38
N SER A 149 11.09 -13.31 27.73
CA SER A 149 11.36 -14.11 28.92
C SER A 149 12.80 -14.01 29.46
N SER A 150 12.95 -13.79 30.78
CA SER A 150 13.95 -14.51 31.58
C SER A 150 13.58 -14.55 33.06
N ARG A 151 13.82 -15.72 33.66
CA ARG A 151 13.44 -16.17 35.00
C ARG A 151 14.09 -15.36 36.12
N GLY A 152 13.37 -15.20 37.22
CA GLY A 152 13.92 -14.67 38.48
C GLY A 152 14.73 -15.69 39.27
N ASN A 153 15.69 -15.21 40.05
CA ASN A 153 15.74 -15.42 41.51
C ASN A 153 16.84 -14.60 42.20
N LYS A 154 16.62 -14.41 43.50
CA LYS A 154 17.29 -13.56 44.51
C LYS A 154 18.76 -13.94 44.83
N PRO A 155 19.51 -13.11 45.59
CA PRO A 155 20.95 -12.93 45.42
C PRO A 155 21.82 -13.73 46.40
N THR A 156 22.71 -14.58 45.87
CA THR A 156 23.92 -15.09 46.56
C THR A 156 25.01 -15.52 45.55
N THR A 157 25.13 -14.82 44.41
CA THR A 157 25.98 -15.24 43.28
C THR A 157 26.84 -14.10 42.73
N LEU A 158 27.54 -13.35 43.58
CA LEU A 158 28.45 -12.27 43.13
C LEU A 158 29.93 -12.66 43.18
N VAL A 159 30.30 -13.69 43.93
CA VAL A 159 31.71 -14.07 44.12
C VAL A 159 32.21 -15.07 43.07
N ILE A 160 31.35 -15.95 42.56
CA ILE A 160 31.75 -16.99 41.58
C ILE A 160 31.82 -16.45 40.13
N VAL A 161 31.05 -15.40 39.81
CA VAL A 161 31.03 -14.80 38.47
C VAL A 161 32.34 -14.07 38.16
N LEU A 162 32.97 -13.45 39.15
CA LEU A 162 34.22 -12.71 38.91
C LEU A 162 35.39 -13.65 38.55
N VAL A 163 35.46 -14.85 39.15
CA VAL A 163 36.56 -15.80 38.87
C VAL A 163 36.41 -16.47 37.50
N SER A 164 35.17 -16.70 37.04
CA SER A 164 34.90 -17.31 35.72
C SER A 164 35.07 -16.34 34.55
N VAL A 165 34.85 -15.04 34.77
CA VAL A 165 35.05 -14.01 33.73
C VAL A 165 36.54 -13.78 33.44
N PHE A 166 37.40 -13.83 34.45
CA PHE A 166 38.85 -13.66 34.24
C PHE A 166 39.49 -14.83 33.48
N SER A 167 39.06 -16.07 33.73
CA SER A 167 39.56 -17.24 33.01
C SER A 167 39.08 -17.28 31.55
N ALA A 168 37.84 -16.86 31.29
CA ALA A 168 37.32 -16.72 29.93
C ALA A 168 38.06 -15.64 29.12
N PHE A 169 38.40 -14.51 29.75
CA PHE A 169 39.15 -13.43 29.09
C PHE A 169 40.58 -13.85 28.74
N ALA A 170 41.26 -14.59 29.62
CA ALA A 170 42.58 -15.13 29.35
C ALA A 170 42.56 -16.12 28.18
N PHE A 171 41.54 -16.97 28.10
CA PHE A 171 41.39 -17.95 27.02
C PHE A 171 41.11 -17.26 25.67
N LEU A 172 40.27 -16.22 25.65
CA LEU A 172 40.00 -15.42 24.45
C LEU A 172 41.24 -14.65 23.97
N ALA A 173 42.06 -14.12 24.89
CA ALA A 173 43.31 -13.45 24.53
C ALA A 173 44.33 -14.42 23.91
N LEU A 174 44.43 -15.64 24.43
CA LEU A 174 45.29 -16.69 23.87
C LEU A 174 44.80 -17.17 22.50
N ALA A 175 43.49 -17.35 22.34
CA ALA A 175 42.90 -17.72 21.04
C ALA A 175 43.10 -16.62 19.99
N ALA A 176 42.93 -15.35 20.38
CA ALA A 176 43.19 -14.20 19.51
C ALA A 176 44.68 -14.10 19.14
N GLY A 177 45.59 -14.33 20.08
CA GLY A 177 47.03 -14.38 19.82
C GLY A 177 47.43 -15.50 18.86
N PHE A 178 46.83 -16.69 19.01
CA PHE A 178 47.06 -17.82 18.11
C PHE A 178 46.51 -17.53 16.71
N PHE A 179 45.31 -16.95 16.62
CA PHE A 179 44.69 -16.57 15.35
C PHE A 179 45.47 -15.45 14.65
N PHE A 180 46.01 -14.49 15.41
CA PHE A 180 46.86 -13.42 14.87
C PHE A 180 48.20 -13.97 14.37
N ALA A 181 48.83 -14.90 15.10
CA ALA A 181 50.05 -15.58 14.65
C ALA A 181 49.80 -16.44 13.39
N TYR A 182 48.65 -17.14 13.33
CA TYR A 182 48.22 -17.88 12.15
C TYR A 182 47.96 -16.96 10.94
N TYR A 183 47.29 -15.83 11.16
CA TYR A 183 47.04 -14.80 10.15
C TYR A 183 48.35 -14.19 9.62
N LEU A 184 49.32 -13.90 10.48
CA LEU A 184 50.64 -13.43 10.05
C LEU A 184 51.40 -14.48 9.23
N ARG A 185 51.28 -15.77 9.56
CA ARG A 185 51.85 -16.86 8.77
C ARG A 185 51.17 -16.99 7.40
N LEU A 186 49.86 -16.82 7.32
CA LEU A 186 49.12 -16.77 6.05
C LEU A 186 49.51 -15.55 5.20
N LYS A 187 49.70 -14.39 5.83
CA LYS A 187 50.15 -13.16 5.16
C LYS A 187 51.57 -13.31 4.60
N LYS A 188 52.46 -14.01 5.31
CA LYS A 188 53.83 -14.31 4.83
C LYS A 188 53.84 -15.26 3.62
N LYS A 189 52.84 -16.13 3.48
CA LYS A 189 52.68 -17.06 2.33
C LYS A 189 52.06 -16.41 1.09
N LYS A 190 51.40 -15.25 1.23
CA LYS A 190 50.82 -14.46 0.12
C LYS A 190 51.78 -13.43 -0.50
N ASN A 191 52.89 -13.09 0.17
CA ASN A 191 53.85 -12.09 -0.30
C ASN A 191 54.88 -12.58 -1.34
N THR A 192 54.72 -13.77 -1.92
CA THR A 192 55.58 -14.25 -3.03
C THR A 192 54.90 -14.25 -4.40
N LYS A 193 53.68 -13.71 -4.55
CA LYS A 193 53.05 -13.50 -5.87
C LYS A 193 52.22 -12.22 -5.89
N LYS A 194 52.68 -11.22 -6.68
CA LYS A 194 51.99 -10.07 -7.31
C LYS A 194 50.90 -9.36 -6.46
N GLY A 195 50.98 -8.07 -6.12
CA GLY A 195 51.36 -6.91 -6.93
C GLY A 195 50.08 -6.18 -7.42
N SER A 196 49.81 -4.97 -6.86
CA SER A 196 48.78 -3.98 -7.25
C SER A 196 47.30 -4.40 -7.03
N SER A 197 46.36 -3.65 -6.46
CA SER A 197 46.18 -2.25 -6.05
C SER A 197 45.00 -2.16 -5.05
N ILE A 198 44.92 -1.05 -4.32
CA ILE A 198 44.11 -0.78 -3.11
C ILE A 198 42.62 -0.51 -3.39
N SER A 199 41.73 -1.07 -2.56
CA SER A 199 40.42 -0.47 -2.22
C SER A 199 39.96 -0.93 -0.83
N ASN A 200 39.69 0.02 0.06
CA ASN A 200 39.18 -0.19 1.42
C ASN A 200 37.70 -0.63 1.40
N PRO A 201 37.24 -1.49 2.32
CA PRO A 201 35.80 -1.72 2.52
C PRO A 201 35.27 -0.69 3.53
N GLU A 202 34.39 0.22 3.07
CA GLU A 202 33.60 1.07 3.95
C GLU A 202 32.28 0.40 4.33
N MET A 203 31.89 0.71 5.56
CA MET A 203 30.85 0.11 6.37
C MET A 203 29.54 0.87 6.16
N GLY A 204 28.48 0.18 5.74
CA GLY A 204 27.13 0.75 5.62
C GLY A 204 26.07 -0.34 5.70
N GLN A 205 25.08 -0.16 6.57
CA GLN A 205 24.00 -1.11 6.87
C GLN A 205 23.15 -1.43 5.64
N SER A 206 23.25 -2.68 5.18
CA SER A 206 22.65 -3.25 3.97
C SER A 206 21.65 -4.37 4.27
N SER A 207 21.14 -4.43 5.51
CA SER A 207 20.52 -5.64 6.08
C SER A 207 19.30 -6.19 5.29
N GLY A 208 18.59 -5.36 4.52
CA GLY A 208 17.44 -5.79 3.72
C GLY A 208 17.78 -6.28 2.31
N LEU A 209 18.68 -5.59 1.61
CA LEU A 209 19.05 -5.90 0.22
C LEU A 209 20.11 -7.02 0.11
N ASP A 210 20.99 -7.16 1.12
CA ASP A 210 21.97 -8.24 1.12
C ASP A 210 21.31 -9.62 1.36
N SER A 211 20.17 -9.66 2.05
CA SER A 211 19.33 -10.86 2.20
C SER A 211 18.70 -11.30 0.86
N MET A 212 18.36 -10.35 -0.02
CA MET A 212 17.76 -10.63 -1.33
C MET A 212 18.74 -11.25 -2.32
N ASN A 213 20.04 -10.95 -2.19
CA ASN A 213 21.10 -11.48 -3.05
C ASN A 213 21.31 -12.99 -2.87
N GLU A 214 20.93 -13.58 -1.74
CA GLU A 214 21.05 -15.04 -1.53
C GLU A 214 19.90 -15.84 -2.18
N SER A 215 18.80 -15.18 -2.57
CA SER A 215 17.59 -15.85 -3.09
C SER A 215 17.16 -15.46 -4.51
N THR A 216 17.79 -14.47 -5.15
CA THR A 216 17.37 -13.97 -6.48
C THR A 216 18.55 -13.82 -7.45
N THR A 217 18.29 -13.99 -8.76
CA THR A 217 19.26 -13.81 -9.87
C THR A 217 19.61 -12.33 -10.13
N LEU A 218 19.47 -11.48 -9.12
CA LEU A 218 19.56 -10.02 -9.25
C LEU A 218 21.01 -9.53 -9.28
N ILE A 219 21.32 -8.72 -10.30
CA ILE A 219 22.67 -8.17 -10.46
C ILE A 219 22.75 -6.83 -9.72
N ARG A 220 23.66 -6.73 -8.76
CA ARG A 220 24.04 -5.45 -8.17
C ARG A 220 25.09 -4.78 -9.06
N PHE A 221 24.66 -3.78 -9.82
CA PHE A 221 25.55 -2.99 -10.66
C PHE A 221 26.31 -1.95 -9.84
N THR A 222 27.56 -1.72 -10.20
CA THR A 222 28.33 -0.59 -9.66
C THR A 222 27.91 0.71 -10.36
N PHE A 223 28.06 1.83 -9.66
CA PHE A 223 27.74 3.13 -10.24
C PHE A 223 28.62 3.44 -11.46
N ASP A 224 29.89 3.05 -11.45
CA ASP A 224 30.82 3.26 -12.57
C ASP A 224 30.45 2.46 -13.82
N GLU A 225 29.96 1.22 -13.67
CA GLU A 225 29.43 0.44 -14.79
C GLU A 225 28.24 1.14 -15.45
N ILE A 226 27.29 1.63 -14.64
CA ILE A 226 26.13 2.37 -15.14
C ILE A 226 26.55 3.68 -15.80
N LYS A 227 27.50 4.41 -15.19
CA LYS A 227 28.06 5.64 -15.74
C LYS A 227 28.69 5.39 -17.10
N LYS A 228 29.43 4.29 -17.27
CA LYS A 228 29.99 3.88 -18.57
C LYS A 228 28.89 3.51 -19.57
N ALA A 229 27.92 2.68 -19.15
CA ALA A 229 26.82 2.21 -20.00
C ALA A 229 25.94 3.35 -20.54
N THR A 230 25.78 4.42 -19.76
CA THR A 230 24.94 5.60 -20.07
C THR A 230 25.72 6.77 -20.68
N ARG A 231 27.02 6.60 -20.98
CA ARG A 231 27.93 7.68 -21.42
C ARG A 231 27.89 8.88 -20.46
N ASN A 232 28.12 8.59 -19.19
CA ASN A 232 28.07 9.53 -18.08
C ASN A 232 26.69 10.21 -17.92
N PHE A 233 25.61 9.42 -17.99
CA PHE A 233 24.24 9.93 -17.94
C PHE A 233 23.99 11.06 -18.96
N SER A 234 24.47 10.88 -20.20
CA SER A 234 24.33 11.88 -21.27
C SER A 234 22.86 12.27 -21.45
N ARG A 235 22.62 13.55 -21.73
CA ARG A 235 21.27 14.06 -22.02
C ARG A 235 20.66 13.39 -23.25
N ASP A 236 21.49 13.02 -24.22
CA ASP A 236 21.05 12.33 -25.45
C ASP A 236 20.50 10.93 -25.17
N ASN A 237 20.82 10.36 -24.00
CA ASN A 237 20.36 9.04 -23.58
C ASN A 237 19.10 9.11 -22.71
N ILE A 238 18.55 10.30 -22.42
CA ILE A 238 17.32 10.42 -21.64
C ILE A 238 16.15 9.98 -22.50
N ILE A 239 15.46 8.94 -22.05
CA ILE A 239 14.24 8.40 -22.70
C ILE A 239 12.97 8.68 -21.87
N GLY A 240 13.12 9.17 -20.65
CA GLY A 240 12.01 9.56 -19.80
C GLY A 240 12.46 10.49 -18.68
N SER A 241 11.62 11.45 -18.33
CA SER A 241 11.87 12.38 -17.22
C SER A 241 10.57 12.63 -16.45
N GLY A 242 10.61 12.41 -15.13
CA GLY A 242 9.43 12.58 -14.29
C GLY A 242 9.78 13.05 -12.87
N GLY A 243 8.76 13.09 -12.00
CA GLY A 243 8.92 13.48 -10.58
C GLY A 243 9.84 12.54 -9.80
N TYR A 244 9.85 11.25 -10.16
CA TYR A 244 10.62 10.22 -9.46
C TYR A 244 12.09 10.13 -9.88
N GLY A 245 12.42 10.60 -11.08
CA GLY A 245 13.73 10.34 -11.66
C GLY A 245 13.84 10.65 -13.14
N ASN A 246 15.03 10.41 -13.67
CA ASN A 246 15.28 10.34 -15.11
C ASN A 246 15.53 8.89 -15.50
N VAL A 247 15.04 8.49 -16.66
CA VAL A 247 15.28 7.18 -17.26
C VAL A 247 16.25 7.35 -18.41
N TYR A 248 17.35 6.61 -18.36
CA TYR A 248 18.41 6.65 -19.37
C TYR A 248 18.46 5.34 -20.14
N LYS A 249 18.52 5.40 -21.46
CA LYS A 249 18.94 4.27 -22.28
C LYS A 249 20.44 4.06 -22.13
N GLY A 250 20.89 2.81 -22.10
CA GLY A 250 22.31 2.50 -22.16
C GLY A 250 22.60 1.08 -22.63
N LEU A 251 23.87 0.77 -22.74
CA LEU A 251 24.38 -0.50 -23.24
C LEU A 251 25.25 -1.16 -22.18
N LEU A 252 24.86 -2.37 -21.75
CA LEU A 252 25.69 -3.20 -20.87
C LEU A 252 26.93 -3.72 -21.60
N PHE A 253 27.90 -4.25 -20.85
CA PHE A 253 29.18 -4.74 -21.40
C PHE A 253 28.99 -5.89 -22.41
N ASP A 254 27.97 -6.71 -22.21
CA ASP A 254 27.58 -7.81 -23.10
C ASP A 254 26.85 -7.35 -24.37
N GLY A 255 26.61 -6.05 -24.54
CA GLY A 255 25.85 -5.49 -25.67
C GLY A 255 24.34 -5.46 -25.46
N THR A 256 23.83 -5.85 -24.28
CA THR A 256 22.40 -5.77 -23.98
C THR A 256 21.97 -4.31 -23.81
N GLN A 257 20.92 -3.90 -24.52
CA GLN A 257 20.29 -2.58 -24.33
C GLN A 257 19.35 -2.62 -23.12
N VAL A 258 19.47 -1.62 -22.25
CA VAL A 258 18.69 -1.54 -21.01
C VAL A 258 18.25 -0.11 -20.71
N ALA A 259 17.28 0.03 -19.82
CA ALA A 259 16.87 1.30 -19.26
C ALA A 259 17.30 1.42 -17.78
N PHE A 260 17.86 2.58 -17.44
CA PHE A 260 18.34 2.94 -16.10
C PHE A 260 17.45 4.02 -15.51
N LYS A 261 16.56 3.66 -14.58
CA LYS A 261 15.73 4.61 -13.82
C LYS A 261 16.55 5.13 -12.65
N ARG A 262 17.11 6.34 -12.79
CA ARG A 262 17.90 7.02 -11.76
C ARG A 262 17.00 7.96 -10.96
N PHE A 263 16.89 7.69 -9.65
CA PHE A 263 16.02 8.44 -8.77
C PHE A 263 16.63 9.80 -8.40
N LYS A 264 15.79 10.85 -8.37
CA LYS A 264 16.23 12.23 -8.06
C LYS A 264 16.50 12.47 -6.57
N ASN A 265 15.83 11.72 -5.70
CA ASN A 265 16.01 11.88 -4.26
C ASN A 265 17.32 11.20 -3.84
N CYS A 266 18.34 11.99 -3.52
CA CYS A 266 19.64 11.50 -3.08
C CYS A 266 19.77 11.42 -1.55
N SER A 267 18.65 11.37 -0.81
CA SER A 267 18.67 11.17 0.65
C SER A 267 18.47 9.70 1.02
N VAL A 268 19.12 9.29 2.10
CA VAL A 268 19.00 7.94 2.71
C VAL A 268 17.55 7.67 3.16
N ALA A 269 16.78 8.71 3.49
CA ALA A 269 15.37 8.58 3.88
C ALA A 269 14.48 8.00 2.78
N GLY A 270 14.92 8.02 1.51
CA GLY A 270 14.20 7.36 0.43
C GLY A 270 14.53 5.87 0.30
N ASP A 271 15.56 5.35 0.97
CA ASP A 271 16.06 3.98 0.73
C ASP A 271 14.98 2.93 0.99
N ASP A 272 14.09 3.18 1.95
CA ASP A 272 12.96 2.29 2.25
C ASP A 272 12.01 2.18 1.05
N SER A 273 11.66 3.30 0.40
CA SER A 273 10.76 3.27 -0.76
C SER A 273 11.41 2.59 -1.97
N PHE A 274 12.71 2.79 -2.16
CA PHE A 274 13.47 2.16 -3.24
C PHE A 274 13.66 0.65 -2.99
N THR A 275 14.03 0.28 -1.76
CA THR A 275 14.19 -1.12 -1.36
C THR A 275 12.87 -1.86 -1.52
N HIS A 276 11.75 -1.23 -1.15
CA HIS A 276 10.41 -1.76 -1.37
C HIS A 276 10.09 -1.95 -2.86
N GLU A 277 10.35 -0.93 -3.71
CA GLU A 277 10.13 -1.05 -5.17
C GLU A 277 10.97 -2.21 -5.75
N VAL A 278 12.25 -2.30 -5.40
CA VAL A 278 13.16 -3.39 -5.80
C VAL A 278 12.62 -4.74 -5.33
N GLN A 279 12.17 -4.84 -4.07
CA GLN A 279 11.62 -6.08 -3.52
C GLN A 279 10.36 -6.54 -4.26
N VAL A 280 9.42 -5.63 -4.55
CA VAL A 280 8.19 -5.98 -5.26
C VAL A 280 8.52 -6.43 -6.68
N ILE A 281 9.25 -5.63 -7.46
CA ILE A 281 9.55 -5.96 -8.87
C ILE A 281 10.45 -7.21 -8.99
N ALA A 282 11.29 -7.50 -7.98
CA ALA A 282 12.10 -8.72 -7.91
C ALA A 282 11.24 -9.98 -7.67
N SER A 283 10.13 -9.84 -6.94
CA SER A 283 9.26 -10.96 -6.56
C SER A 283 8.34 -11.46 -7.67
N VAL A 284 8.28 -10.74 -8.81
CA VAL A 284 7.35 -11.01 -9.91
C VAL A 284 8.10 -11.35 -11.19
N ARG A 285 7.56 -12.31 -11.95
CA ARG A 285 8.06 -12.63 -13.28
C ARG A 285 6.91 -13.05 -14.18
N HIS A 286 6.56 -12.19 -15.13
CA HIS A 286 5.46 -12.42 -16.05
C HIS A 286 5.70 -11.70 -17.37
N VAL A 287 5.19 -12.27 -18.48
CA VAL A 287 5.42 -11.73 -19.83
C VAL A 287 4.83 -10.34 -20.04
N ASN A 288 3.86 -9.93 -19.23
CA ASN A 288 3.24 -8.60 -19.28
C ASN A 288 3.62 -7.69 -18.10
N LEU A 289 4.69 -8.01 -17.38
CA LEU A 289 5.28 -7.13 -16.36
C LEU A 289 6.71 -6.78 -16.75
N VAL A 290 7.16 -5.58 -16.39
CA VAL A 290 8.58 -5.21 -16.55
C VAL A 290 9.43 -6.10 -15.66
N THR A 291 10.48 -6.67 -16.24
CA THR A 291 11.42 -7.53 -15.53
C THR A 291 12.61 -6.72 -15.01
N LEU A 292 12.90 -6.85 -13.72
CA LEU A 292 14.09 -6.27 -13.10
C LEU A 292 15.33 -7.09 -13.47
N ARG A 293 16.35 -6.43 -14.03
CA ARG A 293 17.67 -7.04 -14.26
C ARG A 293 18.60 -6.84 -13.07
N GLY A 294 18.51 -5.69 -12.43
CA GLY A 294 19.43 -5.31 -11.40
C GLY A 294 19.15 -3.96 -10.79
N TYR A 295 19.98 -3.60 -9.84
CA TYR A 295 19.88 -2.33 -9.14
C TYR A 295 21.27 -1.82 -8.76
N CYS A 296 21.37 -0.53 -8.44
CA CYS A 296 22.55 0.09 -7.88
C CYS A 296 22.15 0.95 -6.69
N THR A 297 22.81 0.73 -5.56
CA THR A 297 22.85 1.61 -4.39
C THR A 297 24.31 1.94 -4.09
N ALA A 298 24.67 3.21 -4.25
CA ALA A 298 26.04 3.68 -4.06
C ALA A 298 26.04 5.09 -3.49
N THR A 299 26.94 5.37 -2.55
CA THR A 299 27.23 6.74 -2.12
C THR A 299 28.58 7.12 -2.68
N THR A 300 28.64 8.22 -3.41
CA THR A 300 29.87 8.73 -4.02
C THR A 300 30.15 10.14 -3.49
N ASN A 301 31.43 10.50 -3.35
CA ASN A 301 31.80 11.80 -2.79
C ASN A 301 31.36 12.97 -3.68
N LEU A 302 31.27 12.77 -5.00
CA LEU A 302 30.95 13.82 -5.96
C LEU A 302 29.48 13.80 -6.41
N GLU A 303 28.89 12.61 -6.58
CA GLU A 303 27.51 12.48 -7.04
C GLU A 303 26.51 12.23 -5.90
N GLY A 304 26.96 12.07 -4.66
CA GLY A 304 26.11 11.81 -3.49
C GLY A 304 25.53 10.40 -3.50
N HIS A 305 24.40 10.22 -2.81
CA HIS A 305 23.72 8.94 -2.74
C HIS A 305 22.93 8.66 -4.04
N GLN A 306 23.15 7.47 -4.60
CA GLN A 306 22.67 7.05 -5.91
C GLN A 306 21.83 5.79 -5.77
N ARG A 307 20.64 5.85 -6.37
CA ARG A 307 19.68 4.75 -6.43
C ARG A 307 19.20 4.60 -7.86
N ILE A 308 19.41 3.41 -8.43
CA ILE A 308 19.13 3.15 -9.84
C ILE A 308 18.53 1.76 -9.99
N ILE A 309 17.42 1.67 -10.73
CA ILE A 309 16.82 0.41 -11.18
C ILE A 309 17.25 0.16 -12.63
N VAL A 310 17.62 -1.09 -12.93
CA VAL A 310 18.01 -1.55 -14.27
C VAL A 310 16.97 -2.55 -14.77
N ILE A 311 16.33 -2.22 -15.88
CA ILE A 311 15.28 -3.03 -16.52
C ILE A 311 15.59 -3.19 -18.01
N ASP A 312 14.89 -4.13 -18.66
CA ASP A 312 14.87 -4.19 -20.12
C ASP A 312 14.43 -2.84 -20.72
N LEU A 313 15.04 -2.47 -21.86
CA LEU A 313 14.59 -1.32 -22.63
C LEU A 313 13.26 -1.65 -23.30
N MET A 314 12.30 -0.74 -23.22
CA MET A 314 11.02 -0.84 -23.92
C MET A 314 11.09 0.07 -25.13
N GLU A 315 11.33 -0.49 -26.31
CA GLU A 315 11.69 0.24 -27.53
C GLU A 315 10.60 1.21 -27.98
N ASN A 316 9.34 0.87 -27.73
CA ASN A 316 8.19 1.68 -28.11
C ASN A 316 7.73 2.60 -26.97
N GLY A 317 8.47 2.75 -25.88
CA GLY A 317 8.15 3.72 -24.82
C GLY A 317 6.86 3.40 -24.08
N SER A 318 6.13 4.43 -23.62
CA SER A 318 4.89 4.27 -22.85
C SER A 318 3.64 4.40 -23.73
N LEU A 319 2.54 3.73 -23.34
CA LEU A 319 1.25 3.89 -24.00
C LEU A 319 0.79 5.36 -24.02
N HIS A 320 1.06 6.11 -22.95
CA HIS A 320 0.75 7.55 -22.90
C HIS A 320 1.39 8.32 -24.06
N ASP A 321 2.62 7.99 -24.46
CA ASP A 321 3.31 8.68 -25.54
C ASP A 321 2.66 8.42 -26.90
N HIS A 322 2.10 7.22 -27.12
CA HIS A 322 1.38 6.88 -28.35
C HIS A 322 -0.02 7.50 -28.41
N LEU A 323 -0.68 7.69 -27.27
CA LEU A 323 -2.03 8.26 -27.22
C LEU A 323 -2.03 9.79 -27.20
N PHE A 324 -1.04 10.40 -26.52
CA PHE A 324 -1.07 11.83 -26.21
C PHE A 324 0.24 12.56 -26.53
N GLY A 325 1.28 11.85 -26.96
CA GLY A 325 2.56 12.45 -27.33
C GLY A 325 2.51 13.17 -28.67
N SER A 326 3.23 14.29 -28.78
CA SER A 326 3.30 15.08 -30.01
C SER A 326 4.20 14.44 -31.08
N SER A 327 4.88 13.34 -30.75
CA SER A 327 5.97 12.76 -31.55
C SER A 327 5.49 11.76 -32.61
N THR A 328 4.31 11.17 -32.44
CA THR A 328 3.78 10.11 -33.30
C THR A 328 2.46 10.55 -33.92
N ASN A 329 2.49 11.08 -35.15
CA ASN A 329 1.28 11.35 -35.94
C ASN A 329 0.51 10.08 -36.34
N LYS A 330 0.96 8.89 -35.92
CA LYS A 330 0.36 7.61 -36.25
C LYS A 330 -0.37 7.05 -35.04
N LYS A 331 -1.71 7.01 -35.13
CA LYS A 331 -2.57 6.35 -34.16
C LYS A 331 -2.26 4.85 -34.09
N LEU A 332 -2.40 4.25 -32.91
CA LEU A 332 -2.34 2.80 -32.74
C LEU A 332 -3.53 2.16 -33.46
N SER A 333 -3.28 1.10 -34.25
CA SER A 333 -4.35 0.33 -34.87
C SER A 333 -5.14 -0.46 -33.82
N TRP A 334 -6.36 -0.85 -34.18
CA TRP A 334 -7.22 -1.63 -33.30
C TRP A 334 -6.55 -2.92 -32.79
N ILE A 335 -5.86 -3.66 -33.67
CA ILE A 335 -5.18 -4.91 -33.30
C ILE A 335 -4.12 -4.68 -32.22
N VAL A 336 -3.36 -3.59 -32.33
CA VAL A 336 -2.36 -3.21 -31.31
C VAL A 336 -3.05 -2.81 -30.01
N ARG A 337 -4.16 -2.06 -30.05
CA ARG A 337 -4.94 -1.71 -28.87
C ARG A 337 -5.50 -2.95 -28.15
N GLN A 338 -6.05 -3.92 -28.89
CA GLN A 338 -6.52 -5.18 -28.30
C GLN A 338 -5.40 -5.92 -27.58
N LYS A 339 -4.23 -6.00 -28.22
CA LYS A 339 -3.04 -6.64 -27.68
C LYS A 339 -2.57 -5.98 -26.38
N ILE A 340 -2.54 -4.64 -26.35
CA ILE A 340 -2.18 -3.87 -25.17
C ILE A 340 -3.18 -4.09 -24.03
N ALA A 341 -4.48 -3.96 -24.32
CA ALA A 341 -5.54 -4.17 -23.33
C ALA A 341 -5.45 -5.56 -22.68
N LEU A 342 -5.30 -6.60 -23.51
CA LEU A 342 -5.20 -7.97 -23.05
C LEU A 342 -3.91 -8.23 -22.26
N GLY A 343 -2.77 -7.73 -22.74
CA GLY A 343 -1.49 -7.85 -22.03
C GLY A 343 -1.54 -7.19 -20.66
N THR A 344 -2.07 -5.97 -20.56
CA THR A 344 -2.24 -5.27 -19.28
C THR A 344 -3.16 -6.07 -18.34
N ALA A 345 -4.31 -6.56 -18.82
CA ALA A 345 -5.23 -7.35 -18.00
C ALA A 345 -4.58 -8.64 -17.48
N ARG A 346 -3.83 -9.37 -18.31
CA ARG A 346 -3.07 -10.57 -17.90
C ARG A 346 -1.99 -10.24 -16.87
N GLY A 347 -1.28 -9.12 -17.04
CA GLY A 347 -0.30 -8.64 -16.06
C GLY A 347 -0.93 -8.37 -14.69
N LEU A 348 -2.10 -7.73 -14.66
CA LEU A 348 -2.84 -7.47 -13.42
C LEU A 348 -3.40 -8.76 -12.81
N ALA A 349 -3.98 -9.65 -13.62
CA ALA A 349 -4.44 -10.96 -13.17
C ALA A 349 -3.32 -11.73 -12.45
N TYR A 350 -2.12 -11.74 -13.03
CA TYR A 350 -0.95 -12.33 -12.39
C TYR A 350 -0.60 -11.66 -11.06
N LEU A 351 -0.60 -10.32 -10.96
CA LEU A 351 -0.29 -9.63 -9.69
C LEU A 351 -1.28 -9.98 -8.58
N HIS A 352 -2.56 -10.10 -8.91
CA HIS A 352 -3.62 -10.30 -7.92
C HIS A 352 -3.85 -11.76 -7.54
N TYR A 353 -3.67 -12.68 -8.49
CA TYR A 353 -4.04 -14.09 -8.31
C TYR A 353 -2.89 -15.08 -8.56
N GLY A 354 -1.84 -14.66 -9.28
CA GLY A 354 -0.68 -15.50 -9.59
C GLY A 354 0.54 -15.26 -8.67
N ALA A 355 0.69 -14.06 -8.11
CA ALA A 355 1.75 -13.71 -7.18
C ALA A 355 1.33 -14.04 -5.73
N GLN A 356 2.30 -14.53 -4.94
CA GLN A 356 2.07 -14.89 -3.54
C GLN A 356 3.13 -14.24 -2.64
N PRO A 357 2.77 -13.34 -1.71
CA PRO A 357 1.41 -12.80 -1.51
C PRO A 357 0.96 -11.95 -2.71
N SER A 358 -0.37 -11.83 -2.88
CA SER A 358 -0.95 -10.99 -3.94
C SER A 358 -0.46 -9.54 -3.84
N ILE A 359 -0.38 -8.85 -4.98
CA ILE A 359 0.19 -7.50 -5.09
C ILE A 359 -0.88 -6.58 -5.66
N ILE A 360 -1.06 -5.41 -5.04
CA ILE A 360 -1.88 -4.31 -5.54
C ILE A 360 -0.93 -3.20 -6.02
N HIS A 361 -1.00 -2.84 -7.30
CA HIS A 361 -0.09 -1.92 -7.96
C HIS A 361 -0.31 -0.45 -7.56
N ARG A 362 -1.57 0.00 -7.47
CA ARG A 362 -2.02 1.35 -7.05
C ARG A 362 -1.71 2.52 -7.98
N ASP A 363 -1.07 2.29 -9.11
CA ASP A 363 -0.71 3.36 -10.06
C ASP A 363 -0.77 2.88 -11.51
N ILE A 364 -1.84 2.17 -11.83
CA ILE A 364 -2.14 1.78 -13.21
C ILE A 364 -2.63 3.01 -13.97
N LYS A 365 -1.89 3.37 -15.02
CA LYS A 365 -2.15 4.51 -15.91
C LYS A 365 -1.39 4.32 -17.21
N ALA A 366 -1.76 5.03 -18.27
CA ALA A 366 -1.13 4.90 -19.59
C ALA A 366 0.40 5.13 -19.57
N SER A 367 0.94 5.99 -18.70
CA SER A 367 2.39 6.23 -18.61
C SER A 367 3.17 5.07 -17.97
N ASN A 368 2.47 4.18 -17.25
CA ASN A 368 3.04 3.02 -16.57
C ASN A 368 2.79 1.71 -17.33
N ILE A 369 2.17 1.77 -18.52
CA ILE A 369 2.09 0.66 -19.46
C ILE A 369 3.14 0.90 -20.53
N LEU A 370 4.24 0.16 -20.47
CA LEU A 370 5.33 0.24 -21.45
C LEU A 370 5.14 -0.78 -22.57
N LEU A 371 5.73 -0.50 -23.73
CA LEU A 371 5.58 -1.29 -24.95
C LEU A 371 6.95 -1.76 -25.43
N ASP A 372 7.12 -3.08 -25.54
CA ASP A 372 8.34 -3.66 -26.13
C ASP A 372 8.35 -3.50 -27.66
N ASP A 373 9.42 -3.98 -28.31
CA ASP A 373 9.63 -3.97 -29.77
C ASP A 373 8.42 -4.48 -30.58
N LYS A 374 7.62 -5.39 -30.01
CA LYS A 374 6.44 -6.01 -30.64
C LYS A 374 5.12 -5.41 -30.20
N PHE A 375 5.14 -4.27 -29.49
CA PHE A 375 3.97 -3.66 -28.88
C PHE A 375 3.24 -4.59 -27.88
N GLU A 376 3.97 -5.49 -27.21
CA GLU A 376 3.43 -6.19 -26.03
C GLU A 376 3.43 -5.23 -24.83
N ALA A 377 2.31 -5.20 -24.11
CA ALA A 377 2.21 -4.40 -22.90
C ALA A 377 3.02 -5.00 -21.74
N LYS A 378 3.78 -4.15 -21.05
CA LYS A 378 4.50 -4.42 -19.81
C LYS A 378 4.09 -3.41 -18.74
N VAL A 379 3.43 -3.86 -17.68
CA VAL A 379 3.11 -3.01 -16.53
C VAL A 379 4.40 -2.68 -15.77
N ALA A 380 4.60 -1.40 -15.47
CA ALA A 380 5.81 -0.83 -14.88
C ALA A 380 5.50 0.06 -13.67
N ASP A 381 6.55 0.45 -12.95
CA ASP A 381 6.53 1.39 -11.82
C ASP A 381 5.80 0.88 -10.55
N PHE A 382 6.46 -0.07 -9.88
CA PHE A 382 5.98 -0.67 -8.63
C PHE A 382 6.23 0.19 -7.38
N GLY A 383 6.60 1.46 -7.53
CA GLY A 383 6.99 2.33 -6.41
C GLY A 383 5.88 2.57 -5.38
N LEU A 384 4.62 2.45 -5.79
CA LEU A 384 3.46 2.55 -4.89
C LEU A 384 2.89 1.19 -4.46
N ALA A 385 3.32 0.10 -5.10
CA ALA A 385 2.70 -1.22 -4.94
C ALA A 385 2.72 -1.71 -3.49
N LYS A 386 1.77 -2.56 -3.13
CA LYS A 386 1.65 -3.16 -1.79
C LYS A 386 1.39 -4.65 -1.91
N PHE A 387 2.09 -5.43 -1.09
CA PHE A 387 1.68 -6.80 -0.81
C PHE A 387 0.35 -6.77 -0.04
N ASN A 388 -0.59 -7.58 -0.46
CA ASN A 388 -1.90 -7.75 0.13
C ASN A 388 -1.91 -9.08 0.91
N PRO A 389 -1.84 -9.01 2.27
CA PRO A 389 -1.92 -10.18 3.13
C PRO A 389 -3.22 -10.97 2.93
N GLU A 390 -3.11 -12.30 2.98
CA GLU A 390 -4.27 -13.19 2.88
C GLU A 390 -5.30 -12.95 3.98
N GLY A 391 -6.58 -13.13 3.65
CA GLY A 391 -7.69 -13.07 4.61
C GLY A 391 -8.18 -11.67 4.98
N MET A 392 -7.65 -10.62 4.36
CA MET A 392 -8.16 -9.25 4.54
C MET A 392 -9.13 -8.86 3.42
N THR A 393 -10.23 -8.18 3.76
CA THR A 393 -11.20 -7.66 2.78
C THR A 393 -10.73 -6.38 2.10
N HIS A 394 -9.93 -5.59 2.81
CA HIS A 394 -9.31 -4.36 2.32
C HIS A 394 -8.10 -3.99 3.18
N MET A 395 -7.20 -3.19 2.62
CA MET A 395 -6.09 -2.56 3.33
C MET A 395 -6.40 -1.09 3.56
N SER A 396 -6.49 -0.67 4.82
CA SER A 396 -6.58 0.76 5.17
C SER A 396 -5.20 1.41 5.06
N THR A 397 -5.02 2.29 4.07
CA THR A 397 -3.74 2.95 3.83
C THR A 397 -3.92 4.38 3.31
N ARG A 398 -2.88 5.21 3.44
CA ARG A 398 -2.89 6.56 2.86
C ARG A 398 -3.16 6.47 1.37
N VAL A 399 -4.07 7.31 0.88
CA VAL A 399 -4.37 7.44 -0.55
C VAL A 399 -3.11 7.88 -1.30
N ALA A 400 -2.74 7.11 -2.31
CA ALA A 400 -1.68 7.42 -3.26
C ALA A 400 -2.07 6.87 -4.63
N GLY A 401 -1.56 7.50 -5.69
CA GLY A 401 -1.90 7.18 -7.07
C GLY A 401 -2.13 8.46 -7.86
N THR A 402 -2.46 8.31 -9.14
CA THR A 402 -2.64 9.44 -10.06
C THR A 402 -4.10 9.84 -10.16
N MET A 403 -4.40 11.14 -9.98
CA MET A 403 -5.76 11.68 -10.09
C MET A 403 -6.37 11.32 -11.46
N GLY A 404 -7.65 10.92 -11.47
CA GLY A 404 -8.32 10.37 -12.65
C GLY A 404 -8.30 8.84 -12.73
N TYR A 405 -7.32 8.19 -12.11
CA TYR A 405 -7.18 6.71 -12.08
C TYR A 405 -7.50 6.11 -10.71
N VAL A 406 -7.48 6.90 -9.63
CA VAL A 406 -7.76 6.43 -8.27
C VAL A 406 -9.23 6.07 -8.12
N ALA A 407 -9.49 4.85 -7.63
CA ALA A 407 -10.84 4.36 -7.41
C ALA A 407 -11.60 5.16 -6.31
N PRO A 408 -12.92 5.38 -6.44
CA PRO A 408 -13.67 6.24 -5.52
C PRO A 408 -13.63 5.78 -4.06
N GLU A 409 -13.79 4.49 -3.78
CA GLU A 409 -13.74 3.94 -2.42
C GLU A 409 -12.37 4.14 -1.78
N TYR A 410 -11.31 4.08 -2.59
CA TYR A 410 -9.96 4.26 -2.11
C TYR A 410 -9.68 5.74 -1.85
N ALA A 411 -10.13 6.63 -2.74
CA ALA A 411 -10.02 8.08 -2.56
C ALA A 411 -10.80 8.57 -1.32
N LEU A 412 -12.03 8.07 -1.12
CA LEU A 412 -12.93 8.53 -0.06
C LEU A 412 -12.61 7.93 1.31
N TYR A 413 -12.31 6.63 1.36
CA TYR A 413 -12.22 5.89 2.62
C TYR A 413 -10.81 5.36 2.92
N GLY A 414 -9.86 5.50 1.99
CA GLY A 414 -8.52 4.90 2.12
C GLY A 414 -8.54 3.36 2.07
N GLN A 415 -9.64 2.77 1.61
CA GLN A 415 -9.83 1.32 1.50
C GLN A 415 -9.22 0.83 0.18
N LEU A 416 -8.04 0.24 0.27
CA LEU A 416 -7.34 -0.32 -0.88
C LEU A 416 -7.69 -1.80 -1.05
N THR A 417 -8.06 -2.19 -2.26
CA THR A 417 -8.31 -3.58 -2.67
C THR A 417 -7.72 -3.82 -4.06
N GLU A 418 -7.67 -5.07 -4.51
CA GLU A 418 -7.34 -5.40 -5.90
C GLU A 418 -8.32 -4.73 -6.89
N ARG A 419 -9.57 -4.55 -6.47
CA ARG A 419 -10.61 -3.84 -7.26
C ARG A 419 -10.24 -2.39 -7.54
N SER A 420 -9.35 -1.78 -6.76
CA SER A 420 -8.86 -0.43 -7.02
C SER A 420 -8.01 -0.38 -8.30
N ASP A 421 -7.18 -1.41 -8.57
CA ASP A 421 -6.44 -1.52 -9.83
C ASP A 421 -7.39 -1.83 -11.00
N PHE A 422 -8.53 -2.48 -10.74
CA PHE A 422 -9.51 -2.78 -11.79
C PHE A 422 -10.18 -1.51 -12.29
N PHE A 423 -10.48 -0.59 -11.38
CA PHE A 423 -10.96 0.74 -11.74
C PHE A 423 -9.94 1.47 -12.62
N SER A 424 -8.68 1.51 -12.17
CA SER A 424 -7.60 2.16 -12.92
C SER A 424 -7.38 1.53 -14.30
N PHE A 425 -7.48 0.20 -14.43
CA PHE A 425 -7.48 -0.48 -15.72
C PHE A 425 -8.64 -0.06 -16.61
N GLY A 426 -9.86 0.03 -16.06
CA GLY A 426 -11.03 0.52 -16.80
C GLY A 426 -10.81 1.91 -17.38
N VAL A 427 -10.17 2.80 -16.61
CA VAL A 427 -9.76 4.13 -17.10
C VAL A 427 -8.76 4.02 -18.24
N VAL A 428 -7.68 3.24 -18.09
CA VAL A 428 -6.68 3.02 -19.15
C VAL A 428 -7.31 2.44 -20.40
N LEU A 429 -8.27 1.52 -20.26
CA LEU A 429 -8.98 0.93 -21.40
C LEU A 429 -9.84 1.98 -22.11
N LEU A 430 -10.51 2.88 -21.38
CA LEU A 430 -11.21 4.00 -22.00
C LEU A 430 -10.26 4.97 -22.72
N GLU A 431 -9.10 5.28 -22.14
CA GLU A 431 -8.08 6.10 -22.81
C GLU A 431 -7.61 5.44 -24.12
N LEU A 432 -7.35 4.13 -24.05
CA LEU A 432 -6.93 3.33 -25.19
C LEU A 432 -7.99 3.27 -26.29
N LEU A 433 -9.27 3.23 -25.95
CA LEU A 433 -10.37 3.17 -26.93
C LEU A 433 -10.68 4.53 -27.53
N SER A 434 -10.64 5.59 -26.73
CA SER A 434 -11.12 6.92 -27.11
C SER A 434 -10.03 7.88 -27.59
N GLY A 435 -8.76 7.60 -27.30
CA GLY A 435 -7.67 8.56 -27.51
C GLY A 435 -7.80 9.81 -26.65
N LYS A 436 -8.62 9.78 -25.58
CA LYS A 436 -8.86 10.90 -24.67
C LYS A 436 -8.22 10.65 -23.31
N LYS A 437 -7.78 11.72 -22.64
CA LYS A 437 -7.17 11.64 -21.30
C LYS A 437 -8.22 11.32 -20.23
N ALA A 438 -7.80 10.63 -19.17
CA ALA A 438 -8.61 10.28 -18.01
C ALA A 438 -9.38 11.47 -17.39
N LEU A 439 -8.73 12.64 -17.37
CA LEU A 439 -9.34 13.92 -16.98
C LEU A 439 -9.16 14.92 -18.12
N GLN A 440 -10.26 15.54 -18.53
CA GLN A 440 -10.29 16.62 -19.50
C GLN A 440 -10.85 17.89 -18.84
N THR A 441 -10.51 19.04 -19.39
CA THR A 441 -11.15 20.30 -19.03
C THR A 441 -12.27 20.55 -20.02
N ASP A 442 -13.48 20.76 -19.54
CA ASP A 442 -14.60 21.14 -20.39
C ASP A 442 -14.51 22.62 -20.84
N ASN A 443 -15.50 23.05 -21.62
CA ASN A 443 -15.57 24.41 -22.16
C ASN A 443 -15.69 25.48 -21.06
N ASP A 444 -16.17 25.10 -19.87
CA ASP A 444 -16.37 25.98 -18.71
C ASP A 444 -15.16 25.94 -17.75
N GLY A 445 -14.09 25.22 -18.12
CA GLY A 445 -12.88 25.09 -17.31
C GLY A 445 -12.98 24.03 -16.21
N GLN A 446 -14.06 23.27 -16.13
CA GLN A 446 -14.25 22.25 -15.09
C GLN A 446 -13.67 20.89 -15.51
N PRO A 447 -13.09 20.13 -14.56
CA PRO A 447 -12.57 18.80 -14.85
C PRO A 447 -13.71 17.80 -15.09
N THR A 448 -13.80 17.28 -16.31
CA THR A 448 -14.69 16.18 -16.68
C THR A 448 -13.92 14.86 -16.72
N ALA A 449 -14.41 13.86 -16.00
CA ALA A 449 -13.82 12.52 -16.00
C ALA A 449 -14.26 11.71 -17.22
N LEU A 450 -13.30 11.04 -17.87
CA LEU A 450 -13.57 10.19 -19.03
C LEU A 450 -14.57 9.07 -18.70
N THR A 451 -14.53 8.55 -17.47
CA THR A 451 -15.47 7.50 -17.03
C THR A 451 -16.93 7.97 -17.00
N ASP A 452 -17.18 9.26 -16.71
CA ASP A 452 -18.53 9.81 -16.67
C ASP A 452 -19.07 10.07 -18.07
N LEU A 453 -18.21 10.55 -18.98
CA LEU A 453 -18.53 10.68 -20.40
C LEU A 453 -18.88 9.31 -21.01
N ALA A 454 -18.03 8.30 -20.79
CA ALA A 454 -18.25 6.96 -21.31
C ALA A 454 -19.54 6.34 -20.76
N TRP A 455 -19.78 6.45 -19.44
CA TRP A 455 -21.01 5.98 -18.83
C TRP A 455 -22.27 6.63 -19.43
N SER A 456 -22.26 7.94 -19.64
CA SER A 456 -23.36 8.68 -20.26
C SER A 456 -23.65 8.19 -21.68
N LEU A 457 -22.61 7.98 -22.50
CA LEU A 457 -22.75 7.47 -23.85
C LEU A 457 -23.34 6.06 -23.89
N VAL A 458 -22.81 5.14 -23.06
CA VAL A 458 -23.33 3.78 -23.02
C VAL A 458 -24.79 3.73 -22.53
N ARG A 459 -25.14 4.50 -21.48
CA ARG A 459 -26.52 4.56 -20.98
C ARG A 459 -27.52 5.00 -22.07
N ASN A 460 -27.08 5.87 -22.98
CA ASN A 460 -27.90 6.37 -24.09
C ASN A 460 -27.85 5.45 -25.34
N GLY A 461 -27.29 4.24 -25.24
CA GLY A 461 -27.15 3.32 -26.38
C GLY A 461 -26.13 3.78 -27.43
N ARG A 462 -25.20 4.66 -27.05
CA ARG A 462 -24.21 5.30 -27.92
C ARG A 462 -22.79 4.87 -27.56
N ALA A 463 -22.60 3.60 -27.20
CA ALA A 463 -21.31 3.08 -26.74
C ALA A 463 -20.17 3.28 -27.76
N LEU A 464 -20.49 3.14 -29.05
CA LEU A 464 -19.52 3.32 -30.14
C LEU A 464 -18.98 4.75 -30.26
N ASP A 465 -19.69 5.75 -29.75
CA ASP A 465 -19.23 7.15 -29.76
C ASP A 465 -18.08 7.41 -28.78
N VAL A 466 -17.73 6.41 -27.95
CA VAL A 466 -16.50 6.42 -27.15
C VAL A 466 -15.27 6.18 -28.02
N ILE A 467 -15.40 5.43 -29.11
CA ILE A 467 -14.29 5.00 -29.95
C ILE A 467 -13.67 6.21 -30.66
N GLU A 468 -12.34 6.25 -30.70
CA GLU A 468 -11.60 7.31 -31.38
C GLU A 468 -11.91 7.33 -32.89
N ASP A 469 -12.22 8.51 -33.41
CA ASP A 469 -12.40 8.73 -34.85
C ASP A 469 -11.14 8.34 -35.63
N ASP A 470 -11.31 7.83 -36.85
CA ASP A 470 -10.23 7.43 -37.76
C ASP A 470 -9.22 6.43 -37.15
N MET A 471 -9.67 5.59 -36.21
CA MET A 471 -8.85 4.49 -35.69
C MET A 471 -8.42 3.56 -36.84
N PRO A 472 -7.12 3.29 -37.03
CA PRO A 472 -6.68 2.39 -38.09
C PRO A 472 -7.16 0.96 -37.87
N GLU A 473 -7.62 0.32 -38.96
CA GLU A 473 -8.07 -1.08 -38.99
C GLU A 473 -9.15 -1.39 -37.94
N PRO A 474 -10.25 -0.61 -37.88
CA PRO A 474 -11.24 -0.78 -36.82
C PRO A 474 -11.87 -2.17 -36.88
N GLY A 475 -12.03 -2.79 -35.71
CA GLY A 475 -12.69 -4.08 -35.59
C GLY A 475 -14.20 -4.02 -35.84
N PRO A 476 -14.89 -5.17 -35.80
CA PRO A 476 -16.34 -5.20 -35.90
C PRO A 476 -16.99 -4.35 -34.79
N PRO A 477 -18.06 -3.59 -35.08
CA PRO A 477 -18.71 -2.72 -34.09
C PRO A 477 -19.10 -3.45 -32.80
N GLN A 478 -19.57 -4.69 -32.89
CA GLN A 478 -19.97 -5.48 -31.73
C GLN A 478 -18.80 -5.77 -30.78
N VAL A 479 -17.60 -5.95 -31.34
CA VAL A 479 -16.37 -6.19 -30.55
C VAL A 479 -15.90 -4.88 -29.92
N LEU A 480 -15.95 -3.77 -30.66
CA LEU A 480 -15.62 -2.44 -30.13
C LEU A 480 -16.54 -2.05 -28.97
N GLU A 481 -17.85 -2.22 -29.17
CA GLU A 481 -18.87 -1.98 -28.13
C GLU A 481 -18.60 -2.84 -26.90
N LYS A 482 -18.31 -4.14 -27.08
CA LYS A 482 -17.94 -5.03 -25.99
C LYS A 482 -16.73 -4.52 -25.18
N TYR A 483 -15.69 -4.02 -25.83
CA TYR A 483 -14.54 -3.44 -25.12
C TYR A 483 -14.91 -2.19 -24.33
N VAL A 484 -15.79 -1.33 -24.88
CA VAL A 484 -16.32 -0.16 -24.16
C VAL A 484 -17.10 -0.59 -22.93
N LEU A 485 -17.97 -1.59 -23.04
CA LEU A 485 -18.75 -2.13 -21.92
C LEU A 485 -17.84 -2.71 -20.82
N VAL A 486 -16.80 -3.47 -21.20
CA VAL A 486 -15.80 -3.98 -20.23
C VAL A 486 -15.09 -2.82 -19.52
N ALA A 487 -14.68 -1.78 -20.25
CA ALA A 487 -14.00 -0.62 -19.67
C ALA A 487 -14.89 0.13 -18.65
N VAL A 488 -16.18 0.29 -18.98
CA VAL A 488 -17.18 0.93 -18.13
C VAL A 488 -17.49 0.08 -16.89
N LEU A 489 -17.60 -1.25 -17.02
CA LEU A 489 -17.77 -2.16 -15.88
C LEU A 489 -16.56 -2.14 -14.95
N CYS A 490 -15.35 -2.16 -15.49
CA CYS A 490 -14.11 -2.08 -14.71
C CYS A 490 -14.03 -0.75 -13.94
N SER A 491 -14.42 0.36 -14.56
CA SER A 491 -14.44 1.70 -13.96
C SER A 491 -15.74 2.04 -13.21
N HIS A 492 -16.53 1.03 -12.81
CA HIS A 492 -17.75 1.25 -12.04
C HIS A 492 -17.41 1.77 -10.62
N PRO A 493 -18.15 2.72 -10.02
CA PRO A 493 -17.81 3.28 -8.71
C PRO A 493 -17.99 2.25 -7.60
N GLN A 494 -18.90 1.31 -7.81
CA GLN A 494 -19.17 0.25 -6.86
C GLN A 494 -18.27 -0.97 -7.05
N LEU A 495 -17.54 -1.34 -5.99
CA LEU A 495 -16.58 -2.44 -5.93
C LEU A 495 -17.11 -3.77 -6.48
N TYR A 496 -18.31 -4.18 -6.04
CA TYR A 496 -18.88 -5.49 -6.38
C TYR A 496 -19.30 -5.60 -7.85
N ALA A 497 -19.52 -4.47 -8.52
CA ALA A 497 -19.91 -4.45 -9.93
C ALA A 497 -18.72 -4.65 -10.88
N ARG A 498 -17.49 -4.43 -10.37
CA ARG A 498 -16.28 -4.60 -11.18
C ARG A 498 -16.00 -6.10 -11.39
N PRO A 499 -15.76 -6.57 -12.63
CA PRO A 499 -15.32 -7.93 -12.88
C PRO A 499 -13.89 -8.14 -12.34
N THR A 500 -13.52 -9.38 -12.01
CA THR A 500 -12.13 -9.73 -11.69
C THR A 500 -11.25 -9.66 -12.93
N MET A 501 -9.93 -9.50 -12.76
CA MET A 501 -9.02 -9.47 -13.92
C MET A 501 -9.04 -10.77 -14.74
N ASP A 502 -9.23 -11.93 -14.11
CA ASP A 502 -9.42 -13.19 -14.85
C ASP A 502 -10.71 -13.18 -15.69
N GLN A 503 -11.81 -12.63 -15.15
CA GLN A 503 -13.05 -12.45 -15.88
C GLN A 503 -12.87 -11.46 -17.04
N VAL A 504 -12.13 -10.37 -16.82
CA VAL A 504 -11.79 -9.40 -17.87
C VAL A 504 -10.99 -10.06 -18.98
N VAL A 505 -9.91 -10.78 -18.65
CA VAL A 505 -9.12 -11.54 -19.63
C VAL A 505 -10.01 -12.47 -20.44
N LYS A 506 -10.86 -13.26 -19.77
CA LYS A 506 -11.80 -14.17 -20.43
C LYS A 506 -12.78 -13.44 -21.34
N MET A 507 -13.36 -12.33 -20.88
CA MET A 507 -14.25 -11.50 -21.70
C MET A 507 -13.51 -10.94 -22.92
N LEU A 508 -12.26 -10.49 -22.80
CA LEU A 508 -11.50 -9.93 -23.92
C LEU A 508 -10.99 -11.00 -24.92
N GLU A 509 -10.75 -12.24 -24.47
CA GLU A 509 -10.23 -13.34 -25.31
C GLU A 509 -11.31 -14.15 -26.02
N THR A 510 -12.49 -14.27 -25.43
CA THR A 510 -13.57 -15.15 -25.91
C THR A 510 -14.73 -14.35 -26.50
N ASP A 511 -15.64 -15.02 -27.19
CA ASP A 511 -16.91 -14.43 -27.65
C ASP A 511 -17.99 -14.35 -26.55
N GLU A 512 -17.62 -14.52 -25.27
CA GLU A 512 -18.58 -14.46 -24.16
C GLU A 512 -19.25 -13.08 -24.07
N SER A 513 -20.56 -13.08 -23.78
CA SER A 513 -21.35 -11.86 -23.61
C SER A 513 -20.96 -11.13 -22.33
N VAL A 514 -20.87 -9.80 -22.42
CA VAL A 514 -20.65 -8.95 -21.26
C VAL A 514 -21.90 -8.97 -20.36
N PRO A 515 -21.77 -9.11 -19.03
CA PRO A 515 -22.91 -9.04 -18.12
C PRO A 515 -23.71 -7.74 -18.28
N SER A 516 -25.02 -7.78 -18.04
CA SER A 516 -25.87 -6.59 -18.04
C SER A 516 -25.34 -5.55 -17.07
N MET A 517 -25.20 -4.31 -17.53
CA MET A 517 -24.64 -3.24 -16.69
C MET A 517 -25.57 -2.90 -15.52
N LEU A 518 -25.00 -2.87 -14.31
CA LEU A 518 -25.67 -2.37 -13.12
C LEU A 518 -25.72 -0.85 -13.16
N GLU A 519 -26.80 -0.24 -12.65
CA GLU A 519 -26.92 1.21 -12.61
C GLU A 519 -25.83 1.86 -11.75
N ARG A 520 -25.16 2.86 -12.33
CA ARG A 520 -24.16 3.67 -11.63
C ARG A 520 -24.85 4.67 -10.70
N PRO A 521 -24.51 4.71 -9.39
CA PRO A 521 -25.02 5.73 -8.48
C PRO A 521 -24.57 7.12 -8.94
N ILE A 522 -25.38 8.13 -8.66
CA ILE A 522 -25.10 9.53 -9.04
C ILE A 522 -23.81 9.98 -8.33
N PRO A 523 -22.81 10.55 -9.04
CA PRO A 523 -21.59 11.07 -8.42
C PRO A 523 -21.91 12.11 -7.33
N PHE A 524 -21.16 12.12 -6.22
CA PHE A 524 -21.36 13.11 -5.15
C PHE A 524 -21.11 14.57 -5.58
N ILE A 525 -20.38 14.78 -6.68
CA ILE A 525 -20.08 16.10 -7.27
C ILE A 525 -21.02 16.39 -8.46
N ALA A 526 -22.06 15.57 -8.66
CA ALA A 526 -23.00 15.79 -9.74
C ALA A 526 -23.76 17.11 -9.54
N ASP A 527 -23.66 18.01 -10.53
CA ASP A 527 -24.44 19.24 -10.53
C ASP A 527 -25.94 18.95 -10.47
N ARG A 528 -26.70 19.93 -9.97
CA ARG A 528 -28.16 19.86 -9.79
C ARG A 528 -28.91 19.43 -11.06
N ILE A 529 -28.39 19.75 -12.25
CA ILE A 529 -28.93 19.35 -13.56
C ILE A 529 -28.77 17.84 -13.81
N VAL A 530 -27.66 17.23 -13.37
CA VAL A 530 -27.40 15.78 -13.48
C VAL A 530 -28.27 15.00 -12.48
N ILE A 531 -28.52 15.60 -11.31
CA ILE A 531 -29.48 15.08 -10.32
C ILE A 531 -30.91 15.13 -10.88
N GLU A 532 -31.35 16.22 -11.49
CA GLU A 532 -32.70 16.34 -12.06
C GLU A 532 -32.93 15.40 -13.26
N LYS A 533 -31.91 15.18 -14.11
CA LYS A 533 -31.98 14.21 -15.22
C LYS A 533 -32.03 12.75 -14.76
N SER A 534 -31.30 12.40 -13.69
CA SER A 534 -31.33 11.04 -13.13
C SER A 534 -32.65 10.73 -12.43
N VAL A 535 -33.27 11.70 -11.76
CA VAL A 535 -34.60 11.55 -11.15
C VAL A 535 -35.73 11.47 -12.19
N SER A 536 -35.61 12.20 -13.30
CA SER A 536 -36.63 12.18 -14.38
C SER A 536 -36.65 10.88 -15.19
N SER A 537 -35.56 10.10 -15.16
CA SER A 537 -35.42 8.83 -15.89
C SER A 537 -35.96 7.62 -15.11
N ASN A 538 -36.17 7.74 -13.79
CA ASN A 538 -36.55 6.66 -12.89
C ASN A 538 -38.08 6.39 -12.82
N SER A 539 -38.86 6.83 -13.82
CA SER A 539 -40.31 6.56 -13.86
C SER A 539 -40.68 5.20 -14.46
N GLY A 540 -39.70 4.34 -14.79
CA GLY A 540 -39.92 2.99 -15.32
C GLY A 540 -39.56 1.87 -14.35
N GLN A 541 -40.58 1.31 -13.70
CA GLN A 541 -40.65 -0.01 -13.03
C GLN A 541 -40.00 -0.17 -11.64
N LEU A 542 -40.89 -0.09 -10.65
CA LEU A 542 -40.71 -0.46 -9.24
C LEU A 542 -41.06 -1.95 -9.04
N SER A 543 -40.08 -2.72 -8.55
CA SER A 543 -40.18 -3.97 -7.76
C SER A 543 -40.58 -5.31 -8.40
N SER A 544 -39.72 -6.32 -8.16
CA SER A 544 -40.16 -7.65 -7.70
C SER A 544 -39.26 -8.12 -6.53
N PRO A 545 -39.81 -8.71 -5.45
CA PRO A 545 -39.06 -9.09 -4.26
C PRO A 545 -38.57 -10.54 -4.36
N THR A 546 -37.30 -10.74 -4.71
CA THR A 546 -36.60 -12.00 -4.41
C THR A 546 -35.18 -11.68 -3.97
N GLY A 547 -34.81 -12.24 -2.82
CA GLY A 547 -33.60 -11.91 -2.07
C GLY A 547 -32.29 -12.20 -2.80
N TYR A 548 -31.26 -11.56 -2.25
CA TYR A 548 -29.84 -11.70 -2.58
C TYR A 548 -29.41 -13.15 -2.81
N GLN A 549 -28.79 -13.42 -3.96
CA GLN A 549 -27.90 -14.56 -4.14
C GLN A 549 -26.48 -14.06 -4.44
N ALA A 550 -25.54 -14.49 -3.60
CA ALA A 550 -24.12 -14.37 -3.87
C ALA A 550 -23.74 -15.28 -5.04
N TYR A 551 -22.81 -14.81 -5.89
CA TYR A 551 -22.34 -15.55 -7.06
C TYR A 551 -21.55 -16.80 -6.64
N THR A 552 -22.10 -17.97 -6.95
CA THR A 552 -21.37 -19.26 -6.96
C THR A 552 -21.37 -19.78 -8.38
N LEU A 553 -20.20 -19.85 -9.02
CA LEU A 553 -20.06 -20.44 -10.36
C LEU A 553 -20.05 -21.96 -10.20
N GLN A 554 -21.12 -22.64 -10.63
CA GLN A 554 -21.18 -24.10 -10.62
C GLN A 554 -20.35 -24.64 -11.79
N SER A 555 -19.17 -25.17 -11.48
CA SER A 555 -18.30 -25.85 -12.44
C SER A 555 -18.96 -27.15 -12.90
N ARG A 556 -19.31 -27.24 -14.20
CA ARG A 556 -19.53 -28.55 -14.85
C ARG A 556 -18.16 -29.10 -15.24
N LEU A 557 -17.67 -30.09 -14.49
CA LEU A 557 -16.62 -31.00 -14.93
C LEU A 557 -17.26 -32.26 -15.54
N PRO A 558 -16.75 -32.77 -16.68
CA PRO A 558 -17.16 -34.06 -17.23
C PRO A 558 -16.15 -35.16 -16.89
N SER A 559 -16.61 -36.28 -16.32
CA SER A 559 -15.94 -37.62 -16.26
C SER A 559 -16.64 -38.43 -15.15
N ASN A 560 -16.83 -39.74 -15.15
CA ASN A 560 -16.57 -40.84 -16.08
C ASN A 560 -17.47 -42.00 -15.61
N SER A 561 -17.79 -42.91 -16.51
CA SER A 561 -18.41 -44.21 -16.24
C SER A 561 -17.71 -44.99 -15.13
N LYS A 562 -18.49 -45.65 -14.25
CA LYS A 562 -18.25 -47.05 -13.83
C LYS A 562 -19.51 -47.64 -13.20
N GLU A 563 -19.72 -48.88 -13.59
CA GLU A 563 -20.79 -49.82 -13.25
C GLU A 563 -20.88 -50.07 -11.74
N ASP A 564 -22.10 -50.31 -11.23
CA ASP A 564 -22.35 -51.44 -10.35
C ASP A 564 -23.83 -51.83 -10.36
N GLU A 565 -24.05 -53.15 -10.39
CA GLU A 565 -25.32 -53.86 -10.49
C GLU A 565 -26.24 -53.66 -9.28
N GLY A 566 -27.55 -53.79 -9.50
CA GLY A 566 -28.53 -53.81 -8.40
C GLY A 566 -29.98 -53.89 -8.89
N SER A 567 -30.39 -55.08 -9.31
CA SER A 567 -31.73 -55.52 -9.68
C SER A 567 -32.84 -55.18 -8.66
N LEU A 568 -34.00 -54.68 -9.13
CA LEU A 568 -35.35 -55.16 -8.77
C LEU A 568 -36.46 -54.44 -9.60
N GLU A 569 -37.05 -55.27 -10.47
CA GLU A 569 -38.35 -55.33 -11.19
C GLU A 569 -39.60 -54.56 -10.62
N PRO A 570 -40.73 -54.46 -11.37
CA PRO A 570 -41.30 -53.19 -11.84
C PRO A 570 -42.74 -52.92 -11.37
N GLY A 571 -43.22 -51.68 -11.59
CA GLY A 571 -44.57 -51.23 -11.24
C GLY A 571 -45.23 -50.42 -12.37
N THR A 572 -46.20 -51.04 -13.01
CA THR A 572 -46.94 -50.71 -14.22
C THR A 572 -47.94 -49.52 -14.09
N VAL A 573 -48.18 -48.83 -15.22
CA VAL A 573 -49.39 -48.10 -15.71
C VAL A 573 -50.01 -46.98 -14.84
N SER A 574 -50.07 -45.74 -15.36
CA SER A 574 -51.30 -45.19 -15.99
C SER A 574 -51.21 -43.72 -16.35
N ILE A 575 -51.54 -43.47 -17.61
CA ILE A 575 -51.93 -42.21 -18.23
C ILE A 575 -53.30 -41.80 -17.69
N VAL A 576 -53.46 -40.56 -17.20
CA VAL A 576 -54.72 -39.81 -17.34
C VAL A 576 -54.42 -38.34 -17.63
N THR A 577 -54.95 -37.93 -18.77
CA THR A 577 -55.08 -36.58 -19.33
C THR A 577 -56.13 -35.73 -18.61
N GLY A 578 -55.95 -34.40 -18.61
CA GLY A 578 -56.99 -33.40 -18.34
C GLY A 578 -56.35 -32.06 -17.93
N LEU A 579 -56.01 -31.14 -18.83
CA LEU A 579 -56.84 -30.11 -19.50
C LEU A 579 -57.70 -29.23 -18.56
N SER A 580 -57.62 -27.92 -18.85
CA SER A 580 -58.45 -26.76 -18.45
C SER A 580 -57.85 -25.93 -17.30
N SER A 581 -57.21 -24.78 -17.52
CA SER A 581 -57.69 -23.48 -18.07
C SER A 581 -58.48 -22.63 -17.09
N THR A 582 -58.19 -21.33 -17.12
CA THR A 582 -58.82 -20.18 -16.43
C THR A 582 -58.46 -20.06 -14.95
N SER A 583 -57.99 -18.93 -14.43
CA SER A 583 -58.09 -17.51 -14.85
C SER A 583 -56.92 -16.70 -14.29
#